data_AF-A0A6B1GVW3-F1
#
_entry.id   AF-A0A6B1GVW3-F1
#
_cell.length_a   1.000
_cell.length_b   1.000
_cell.length_c   1.000
_cell.angle_alpha   90.00
_cell.angle_beta   90.00
_cell.angle_gamma   90.00
#
_symmetry.space_group_name_H-M   'P 1'
#
loop_
_entity.id
_entity.type
_entity.pdbx_description
1 polymer ?
#
loop_
_entity_poly.entity_id
_entity_poly.type
_entity_poly.pdbx_seq_one_letter_code
_entity_poly.pdbx_strand_id
1 'polypeptide(L)'
;MAESTGRSPWFYGLLGCLGCLGLVVLVVAGLVFFGVRTARQVTADNEDPDRRRSRALEVLGAEREPGGYHAAAVISIPLFLEMAVFSDRPPEDGAWQGEFREEGFFYLRVRGGGDDLRAFFDGETSESVTFREMGLDLNIDENLGRGDLDRGDFTGRWATFRGHTLYDAGEQVGDLVTLIEFECPEDEWMRMGVWFGSAAEAGDQDLATERGPGGLAADGEVIEAFLEPIHPCGRSV
;
A
#
# COMPACT_ATOMS: atom_id res chain seq x y z
N MET A 1 -38.75 50.09 37.30
CA MET A 1 -37.45 49.54 37.69
C MET A 1 -37.41 48.12 37.12
N ALA A 2 -36.63 47.90 36.06
CA ALA A 2 -36.49 46.58 35.47
C ALA A 2 -35.43 45.82 36.27
N GLU A 3 -35.85 44.79 36.99
CA GLU A 3 -34.98 43.89 37.74
C GLU A 3 -34.10 43.12 36.73
N SER A 4 -32.81 43.45 36.66
CA SER A 4 -31.86 42.66 35.87
C SER A 4 -31.67 41.32 36.56
N THR A 5 -32.36 40.30 36.08
CA THR A 5 -32.19 38.91 36.51
C THR A 5 -30.81 38.43 36.03
N GLY A 6 -29.78 38.74 36.80
CA GLY A 6 -28.40 38.34 36.51
C GLY A 6 -28.28 36.82 36.61
N ARG A 7 -28.21 36.13 35.47
CA ARG A 7 -27.85 34.70 35.44
C ARG A 7 -26.48 34.52 36.08
N SER A 8 -26.35 33.54 36.97
CA SER A 8 -25.09 33.30 37.68
C SER A 8 -23.97 32.97 36.68
N PRO A 9 -22.73 33.46 36.88
CA PRO A 9 -21.59 33.13 36.03
C PRO A 9 -21.36 31.61 35.84
N TRP A 10 -21.72 30.83 36.86
CA TRP A 10 -21.68 29.36 36.85
C TRP A 10 -22.58 28.72 35.78
N PHE A 11 -23.69 29.36 35.42
CA PHE A 11 -24.56 28.87 34.36
C PHE A 11 -23.84 28.80 33.01
N TYR A 12 -23.05 29.83 32.68
CA TYR A 12 -22.26 29.86 31.45
C TYR A 12 -21.11 28.84 31.47
N GLY A 13 -20.48 28.64 32.63
CA GLY A 13 -19.46 27.60 32.80
C GLY A 13 -20.02 26.18 32.58
N LEU A 14 -21.21 25.91 33.13
CA LEU A 14 -21.87 24.61 32.97
C LEU A 14 -22.35 24.41 31.53
N LEU A 15 -22.92 25.43 30.89
CA LEU A 15 -23.33 25.39 29.48
C LEU A 15 -22.12 25.17 28.55
N GLY A 16 -20.98 25.81 28.84
CA GLY A 16 -19.74 25.61 28.10
C GLY A 16 -19.20 24.18 28.23
N CYS A 17 -19.17 23.65 29.47
CA CYS A 17 -18.70 22.28 29.71
C CYS A 17 -19.59 21.22 29.04
N LEU A 18 -20.91 21.37 29.16
CA LEU A 18 -21.86 20.49 28.45
C LEU A 18 -21.74 20.62 26.93
N GLY A 19 -21.51 21.82 26.42
CA GLY A 19 -21.27 22.06 25.00
C GLY A 19 -20.00 21.35 24.50
N CYS A 20 -18.87 21.49 25.21
CA CYS A 20 -17.63 20.80 24.88
C CYS A 20 -17.78 19.28 24.95
N LEU A 21 -18.44 18.76 25.99
CA LEU A 21 -18.67 17.33 26.16
C LEU A 21 -19.58 16.78 25.04
N GLY A 22 -20.63 17.51 24.68
CA GLY A 22 -21.48 17.18 23.54
C GLY A 22 -20.71 17.14 22.23
N LEU A 23 -19.82 18.11 21.98
CA LEU A 23 -18.97 18.16 20.80
C LEU A 23 -18.00 16.97 20.75
N VAL A 24 -17.36 16.62 21.86
CA VAL A 24 -16.47 15.45 21.95
C VAL A 24 -17.24 14.17 21.63
N VAL A 25 -18.44 13.99 22.20
CA VAL A 25 -19.28 12.81 21.92
C VAL A 25 -19.64 12.74 20.43
N LEU A 26 -20.00 13.86 19.81
CA LEU A 26 -20.31 13.92 18.38
C LEU A 26 -19.10 13.56 17.51
N VAL A 27 -17.91 14.05 17.84
CA VAL A 27 -16.66 13.73 17.12
C VAL A 27 -16.35 12.24 17.24
N VAL A 28 -16.40 11.68 18.46
CA VAL A 28 -16.12 10.26 18.69
C VAL A 28 -17.15 9.37 17.97
N ALA A 29 -18.44 9.70 18.07
CA ALA A 29 -19.49 8.97 17.36
C ALA A 29 -19.31 9.03 15.83
N GLY A 30 -18.90 10.19 15.30
CA GLY A 30 -18.58 10.37 13.89
C GLY A 30 -17.41 9.49 13.44
N LEU A 31 -16.32 9.45 14.21
CA LEU A 31 -15.16 8.60 13.93
C LEU A 31 -15.51 7.11 13.97
N VAL A 32 -16.26 6.67 14.97
CA VAL A 32 -16.70 5.27 15.09
C VAL A 32 -17.61 4.87 13.92
N PHE A 33 -18.59 5.72 13.57
CA PHE A 33 -19.47 5.47 12.43
C PHE A 33 -18.69 5.38 11.11
N PHE A 34 -17.75 6.29 10.89
CA PHE A 34 -16.90 6.29 9.71
C PHE A 34 -16.00 5.06 9.65
N GLY A 35 -15.38 4.67 10.77
CA GLY A 35 -14.55 3.47 10.87
C GLY A 35 -15.33 2.19 10.56
N VAL A 36 -16.51 2.02 11.15
CA VAL A 36 -17.37 0.85 10.86
C VAL A 36 -17.84 0.81 9.41
N ARG A 37 -18.18 1.98 8.84
CA ARG A 37 -18.57 2.07 7.42
C ARG A 37 -17.42 1.68 6.51
N THR A 38 -16.21 2.19 6.78
CA THR A 38 -15.01 1.90 5.99
C THR A 38 -14.64 0.43 6.08
N ALA A 39 -14.62 -0.14 7.29
CA ALA A 39 -14.35 -1.57 7.49
C ALA A 39 -15.32 -2.46 6.70
N ARG A 40 -16.62 -2.15 6.73
CA ARG A 40 -17.63 -2.89 5.95
C ARG A 40 -17.43 -2.76 4.44
N GLN A 41 -17.01 -1.58 3.99
CA GLN A 41 -16.73 -1.35 2.57
C GLN A 41 -15.51 -2.16 2.12
N VAL A 42 -14.42 -2.13 2.89
CA VAL A 42 -13.23 -2.94 2.65
C VAL A 42 -13.58 -4.42 2.62
N THR A 43 -14.35 -4.93 3.59
CA THR A 43 -14.81 -6.33 3.56
C THR A 43 -15.61 -6.63 2.30
N ALA A 44 -16.58 -5.79 1.92
CA ALA A 44 -17.40 -6.00 0.73
C ALA A 44 -16.60 -5.92 -0.58
N ASP A 45 -15.57 -5.06 -0.65
CA ASP A 45 -14.69 -4.93 -1.81
C ASP A 45 -13.76 -6.15 -1.95
N ASN A 46 -13.48 -6.87 -0.85
CA ASN A 46 -12.65 -8.08 -0.87
C ASN A 46 -13.45 -9.37 -0.98
N GLU A 47 -14.72 -9.43 -0.58
CA GLU A 47 -15.51 -10.67 -0.67
C GLU A 47 -15.87 -11.04 -2.12
N ASP A 48 -16.15 -10.04 -2.96
CA ASP A 48 -16.54 -10.22 -4.37
C ASP A 48 -15.30 -10.10 -5.28
N PRO A 49 -14.94 -11.15 -6.05
CA PRO A 49 -13.72 -11.15 -6.87
C PRO A 49 -13.73 -10.08 -7.97
N ASP A 50 -14.88 -9.79 -8.57
CA ASP A 50 -14.99 -8.78 -9.64
C ASP A 50 -14.83 -7.36 -9.07
N ARG A 51 -15.41 -7.11 -7.89
CA ARG A 51 -15.22 -5.84 -7.17
C ARG A 51 -13.78 -5.67 -6.71
N ARG A 52 -13.19 -6.72 -6.17
CA ARG A 52 -11.80 -6.72 -5.71
C ARG A 52 -10.86 -6.38 -6.84
N ARG A 53 -11.03 -7.05 -7.97
CA ARG A 53 -10.24 -6.82 -9.18
C ARG A 53 -10.40 -5.41 -9.70
N SER A 54 -11.63 -4.94 -9.88
CA SER A 54 -11.87 -3.58 -10.39
C SER A 54 -11.31 -2.51 -9.46
N ARG A 55 -11.48 -2.65 -8.13
CA ARG A 55 -10.93 -1.72 -7.13
C ARG A 55 -9.42 -1.77 -7.03
N ALA A 56 -8.81 -2.94 -7.07
CA ALA A 56 -7.34 -3.08 -7.06
C ALA A 56 -6.72 -2.40 -8.29
N LEU A 57 -7.33 -2.58 -9.47
CA LEU A 57 -6.91 -1.91 -10.70
C LEU A 57 -7.12 -0.39 -10.65
N GLU A 58 -8.23 0.08 -10.07
CA GLU A 58 -8.48 1.52 -9.86
C GLU A 58 -7.43 2.15 -8.93
N VAL A 59 -7.12 1.49 -7.81
CA VAL A 59 -6.08 1.95 -6.86
C VAL A 59 -4.71 1.96 -7.53
N LEU A 60 -4.38 0.92 -8.30
CA LEU A 60 -3.11 0.79 -9.02
C LEU A 60 -3.00 1.79 -10.19
N GLY A 61 -4.13 2.30 -10.69
CA GLY A 61 -4.17 3.09 -11.93
C GLY A 61 -3.88 2.23 -13.17
N ALA A 62 -4.33 0.98 -13.19
CA ALA A 62 -4.05 0.04 -14.27
C ALA A 62 -5.32 -0.40 -15.01
N GLU A 63 -5.21 -0.65 -16.32
CA GLU A 63 -6.31 -1.19 -17.13
C GLU A 63 -6.41 -2.72 -17.03
N ARG A 64 -5.30 -3.38 -16.71
CA ARG A 64 -5.16 -4.83 -16.61
C ARG A 64 -4.18 -5.19 -15.51
N GLU A 65 -4.30 -6.42 -15.00
CA GLU A 65 -3.38 -6.93 -14.00
C GLU A 65 -1.95 -7.07 -14.58
N PRO A 66 -0.91 -6.73 -13.80
CA PRO A 66 0.46 -6.85 -14.24
C PRO A 66 0.89 -8.32 -14.28
N GLY A 67 1.68 -8.70 -15.28
CA GLY A 67 2.55 -9.90 -15.23
C GLY A 67 1.92 -11.26 -14.90
N GLY A 68 0.62 -11.48 -15.12
CA GLY A 68 -0.04 -12.74 -14.73
C GLY A 68 -0.37 -12.83 -13.23
N TYR A 69 -0.22 -11.73 -12.49
CA TYR A 69 -0.69 -11.61 -11.13
C TYR A 69 -2.20 -11.39 -11.09
N HIS A 70 -2.79 -11.71 -9.94
CA HIS A 70 -4.20 -11.58 -9.68
C HIS A 70 -4.45 -10.68 -8.48
N ALA A 71 -5.46 -9.82 -8.57
CA ALA A 71 -5.87 -8.97 -7.46
C ALA A 71 -6.26 -9.83 -6.24
N ALA A 72 -5.43 -9.85 -5.22
CA ALA A 72 -5.59 -10.66 -4.03
C ALA A 72 -6.38 -9.93 -2.95
N ALA A 73 -6.06 -8.66 -2.71
CA ALA A 73 -6.73 -7.82 -1.72
C ALA A 73 -6.69 -6.33 -2.10
N VAL A 74 -7.63 -5.56 -1.57
CA VAL A 74 -7.66 -4.10 -1.70
C VAL A 74 -8.06 -3.44 -0.38
N ILE A 75 -7.34 -2.42 0.05
CA ILE A 75 -7.68 -1.62 1.22
C ILE A 75 -7.78 -0.18 0.76
N SER A 76 -8.94 0.43 0.96
CA SER A 76 -9.16 1.86 0.67
C SER A 76 -9.73 2.53 1.91
N ILE A 77 -8.90 3.36 2.54
CA ILE A 77 -9.27 4.24 3.64
C ILE A 77 -9.26 5.66 3.07
N PRO A 78 -10.45 6.23 2.78
CA PRO A 78 -10.55 7.52 2.13
C PRO A 78 -9.72 8.59 2.84
N LEU A 79 -8.99 9.39 2.07
CA LEU A 79 -8.13 10.50 2.51
C LEU A 79 -6.80 10.13 3.18
N PHE A 80 -6.52 8.85 3.43
CA PHE A 80 -5.33 8.43 4.17
C PHE A 80 -4.49 7.38 3.47
N LEU A 81 -5.12 6.30 3.01
CA LEU A 81 -4.42 5.09 2.58
C LEU A 81 -5.20 4.36 1.50
N GLU A 82 -4.52 4.01 0.42
CA GLU A 82 -4.99 3.04 -0.56
C GLU A 82 -3.90 2.00 -0.78
N MET A 83 -4.29 0.73 -0.79
CA MET A 83 -3.38 -0.38 -0.98
C MET A 83 -4.04 -1.41 -1.88
N ALA A 84 -3.28 -1.92 -2.84
CA ALA A 84 -3.68 -3.05 -3.68
C ALA A 84 -2.62 -4.14 -3.56
N VAL A 85 -3.08 -5.38 -3.36
CA VAL A 85 -2.24 -6.56 -3.23
C VAL A 85 -2.51 -7.46 -4.41
N PHE A 86 -1.45 -7.88 -5.08
CA PHE A 86 -1.48 -8.78 -6.22
C PHE A 86 -0.66 -10.02 -5.90
N SER A 87 -1.20 -11.19 -6.21
CA SER A 87 -0.59 -12.50 -5.92
C SER A 87 -0.40 -13.29 -7.21
N ASP A 88 0.61 -14.14 -7.25
CA ASP A 88 0.89 -15.05 -8.37
C ASP A 88 -0.11 -16.23 -8.48
N ARG A 89 -1.04 -16.32 -7.52
CA ARG A 89 -2.17 -17.25 -7.55
C ARG A 89 -3.51 -16.49 -7.53
N PRO A 90 -4.54 -17.00 -8.21
CA PRO A 90 -5.86 -16.45 -8.07
C PRO A 90 -6.32 -16.61 -6.61
N PRO A 91 -6.94 -15.58 -6.02
CA PRO A 91 -7.51 -15.73 -4.69
C PRO A 91 -8.64 -16.75 -4.72
N GLU A 92 -8.79 -17.50 -3.62
CA GLU A 92 -9.96 -18.34 -3.42
C GLU A 92 -11.20 -17.47 -3.15
N ASP A 93 -12.40 -18.07 -3.31
CA ASP A 93 -13.65 -17.39 -3.01
C ASP A 93 -13.67 -16.90 -1.55
N GLY A 94 -13.95 -15.60 -1.36
CA GLY A 94 -13.98 -14.97 -0.04
C GLY A 94 -12.74 -14.12 0.27
N ALA A 95 -12.58 -13.77 1.54
CA ALA A 95 -11.53 -12.87 2.00
C ALA A 95 -10.14 -13.51 1.86
N TRP A 96 -9.18 -12.76 1.32
CA TRP A 96 -7.79 -13.19 1.21
C TRP A 96 -7.18 -13.46 2.59
N GLN A 97 -6.49 -14.59 2.72
CA GLN A 97 -5.93 -15.07 3.98
C GLN A 97 -4.42 -14.80 4.14
N GLY A 98 -3.84 -13.96 3.28
CA GLY A 98 -2.39 -13.70 3.34
C GLY A 98 -1.54 -14.64 2.49
N GLU A 99 -2.16 -15.55 1.72
CA GLU A 99 -1.42 -16.57 0.98
C GLU A 99 -0.86 -16.01 -0.35
N PHE A 100 0.46 -16.12 -0.50
CA PHE A 100 1.19 -16.05 -1.77
C PHE A 100 1.71 -17.45 -2.08
N ARG A 101 1.92 -17.80 -3.35
CA ARG A 101 2.62 -19.06 -3.65
C ARG A 101 4.13 -18.80 -3.59
N GLU A 102 4.64 -17.93 -4.46
CA GLU A 102 6.08 -17.62 -4.51
C GLU A 102 6.36 -16.13 -4.72
N GLU A 103 5.40 -15.39 -5.28
CA GLU A 103 5.60 -14.00 -5.69
C GLU A 103 4.38 -13.15 -5.36
N GLY A 104 4.61 -11.85 -5.14
CA GLY A 104 3.52 -10.91 -4.93
C GLY A 104 3.95 -9.46 -5.13
N PHE A 105 2.96 -8.60 -5.30
CA PHE A 105 3.16 -7.18 -5.47
C PHE A 105 2.20 -6.39 -4.59
N PHE A 106 2.73 -5.53 -3.74
CA PHE A 106 1.98 -4.52 -3.03
C PHE A 106 2.13 -3.20 -3.75
N TYR A 107 1.02 -2.53 -3.98
CA TYR A 107 0.99 -1.12 -4.29
C TYR A 107 0.40 -0.37 -3.11
N LEU A 108 1.05 0.72 -2.72
CA LEU A 108 0.70 1.57 -1.61
C LEU A 108 0.61 3.01 -2.09
N ARG A 109 -0.47 3.69 -1.72
CA ARG A 109 -0.65 5.13 -1.86
C ARG A 109 -1.06 5.70 -0.52
N VAL A 110 -0.20 6.54 0.08
CA VAL A 110 -0.38 7.06 1.45
C VAL A 110 -0.21 8.57 1.50
N ARG A 111 -1.04 9.23 2.31
CA ARG A 111 -0.98 10.67 2.57
C ARG A 111 -0.17 10.93 3.84
N GLY A 112 1.03 11.50 3.70
CA GLY A 112 1.95 11.72 4.82
C GLY A 112 2.73 10.46 5.23
N GLY A 113 3.69 10.59 6.15
CA GLY A 113 4.51 9.46 6.65
C GLY A 113 5.58 8.95 5.69
N GLY A 114 5.72 9.55 4.52
CA GLY A 114 6.64 9.07 3.49
C GLY A 114 8.12 9.21 3.82
N ASP A 115 8.49 10.06 4.78
CA ASP A 115 9.90 10.27 5.11
C ASP A 115 10.56 8.99 5.67
N ASP A 116 9.82 8.17 6.42
CA ASP A 116 10.28 6.86 6.90
C ASP A 116 10.51 5.87 5.74
N LEU A 117 9.56 5.81 4.82
CA LEU A 117 9.64 4.95 3.63
C LEU A 117 10.77 5.38 2.67
N ARG A 118 10.98 6.68 2.48
CA ARG A 118 12.10 7.20 1.68
C ARG A 118 13.44 6.92 2.33
N ALA A 119 13.57 7.14 3.64
CA ALA A 119 14.80 6.83 4.37
C ALA A 119 15.15 5.34 4.25
N PHE A 120 14.14 4.45 4.29
CA PHE A 120 14.34 3.02 4.05
C PHE A 120 14.75 2.74 2.60
N PHE A 121 14.09 3.35 1.62
CA PHE A 121 14.40 3.21 0.20
C PHE A 121 15.84 3.65 -0.14
N ASP A 122 16.26 4.79 0.39
CA ASP A 122 17.60 5.35 0.19
C ASP A 122 18.67 4.51 0.92
N GLY A 123 18.26 3.64 1.87
CA GLY A 123 19.11 2.77 2.68
C GLY A 123 19.70 3.48 3.91
N GLU A 124 19.10 4.58 4.34
CA GLU A 124 19.46 5.28 5.58
C GLU A 124 19.00 4.52 6.83
N THR A 125 17.96 3.71 6.70
CA THR A 125 17.48 2.78 7.73
C THR A 125 17.28 1.38 7.15
N SER A 126 17.53 0.36 7.97
CA SER A 126 17.28 -1.06 7.64
C SER A 126 15.90 -1.54 8.09
N GLU A 127 15.14 -0.70 8.78
CA GLU A 127 13.77 -0.98 9.23
C GLU A 127 12.87 0.21 8.87
N SER A 128 11.64 -0.07 8.43
CA SER A 128 10.59 0.94 8.29
C SER A 128 9.48 0.66 9.29
N VAL A 129 9.11 1.69 10.05
CA VAL A 129 7.95 1.62 10.94
C VAL A 129 6.68 1.44 10.12
N THR A 130 6.58 2.13 8.98
CA THR A 130 5.41 2.04 8.11
C THR A 130 5.22 0.64 7.54
N PHE A 131 6.27 -0.04 7.06
CA PHE A 131 6.16 -1.42 6.59
C PHE A 131 5.70 -2.37 7.72
N ARG A 132 6.29 -2.25 8.90
CA ARG A 132 5.90 -3.06 10.06
C ARG A 132 4.45 -2.82 10.50
N GLU A 133 3.97 -1.58 10.48
CA GLU A 133 2.57 -1.24 10.80
C GLU A 133 1.59 -1.80 9.76
N MET A 134 2.04 -2.02 8.53
CA MET A 134 1.28 -2.69 7.47
C MET A 134 1.41 -4.22 7.51
N GLY A 135 2.14 -4.78 8.49
CA GLY A 135 2.38 -6.23 8.60
C GLY A 135 3.38 -6.76 7.57
N LEU A 136 4.20 -5.89 6.99
CA LEU A 136 5.30 -6.24 6.09
C LEU A 136 6.61 -6.11 6.87
N ASP A 137 7.18 -7.24 7.28
CA ASP A 137 8.52 -7.25 7.88
C ASP A 137 9.53 -7.61 6.78
N LEU A 138 10.22 -6.58 6.29
CA LEU A 138 11.20 -6.67 5.21
C LEU A 138 12.59 -6.79 5.81
N ASN A 139 13.17 -7.97 5.74
CA ASN A 139 14.55 -8.17 6.13
C ASN A 139 15.46 -8.06 4.91
N ILE A 140 16.17 -6.94 4.80
CA ILE A 140 17.07 -6.64 3.69
C ILE A 140 18.51 -6.99 4.08
N ASP A 141 19.10 -7.93 3.35
CA ASP A 141 20.48 -8.37 3.58
C ASP A 141 21.48 -7.62 2.69
N GLU A 142 21.17 -7.48 1.40
CA GLU A 142 22.11 -6.99 0.38
C GLU A 142 21.39 -6.17 -0.70
N ASN A 143 21.94 -5.01 -1.09
CA ASN A 143 21.44 -4.27 -2.25
C ASN A 143 22.02 -4.87 -3.54
N LEU A 144 21.15 -5.31 -4.44
CA LEU A 144 21.52 -5.94 -5.71
C LEU A 144 21.55 -4.95 -6.88
N GLY A 145 20.75 -3.90 -6.81
CA GLY A 145 20.66 -2.91 -7.88
C GLY A 145 19.73 -1.76 -7.55
N ARG A 146 19.92 -0.65 -8.27
CA ARG A 146 19.06 0.54 -8.25
C ARG A 146 19.01 1.16 -9.63
N GLY A 147 17.92 1.83 -9.96
CA GLY A 147 17.79 2.59 -11.19
C GLY A 147 16.68 3.62 -11.13
N ASP A 148 16.65 4.47 -12.14
CA ASP A 148 15.61 5.47 -12.33
C ASP A 148 14.55 4.94 -13.31
N LEU A 149 13.31 5.39 -13.14
CA LEU A 149 12.20 5.17 -14.06
C LEU A 149 11.82 6.51 -14.67
N ASP A 150 11.82 6.58 -16.00
CA ASP A 150 11.35 7.75 -16.75
C ASP A 150 10.27 7.31 -17.73
N ARG A 151 9.01 7.42 -17.30
CA ARG A 151 7.83 7.15 -18.13
C ARG A 151 7.07 8.45 -18.28
N GLY A 152 6.60 8.76 -19.48
CA GLY A 152 5.99 10.07 -19.77
C GLY A 152 4.82 10.46 -18.83
N ASP A 153 4.21 9.50 -18.14
CA ASP A 153 3.17 9.66 -17.13
C ASP A 153 3.65 9.69 -15.67
N PHE A 154 4.85 9.19 -15.35
CA PHE A 154 5.47 9.27 -14.02
C PHE A 154 7.00 9.13 -14.06
N THR A 155 7.69 9.81 -13.16
CA THR A 155 9.09 9.52 -12.85
C THR A 155 9.16 8.66 -11.59
N GLY A 156 10.28 8.00 -11.36
CA GLY A 156 10.42 7.17 -10.19
C GLY A 156 11.80 6.58 -10.04
N ARG A 157 11.95 5.74 -9.03
CA ARG A 157 13.19 5.00 -8.76
C ARG A 157 12.82 3.58 -8.35
N TRP A 158 13.72 2.65 -8.61
CA TRP A 158 13.60 1.30 -8.09
C TRP A 158 14.88 0.88 -7.39
N ALA A 159 14.74 0.00 -6.41
CA ALA A 159 15.84 -0.60 -5.69
C ALA A 159 15.52 -2.06 -5.39
N THR A 160 16.40 -2.96 -5.79
CA THR A 160 16.24 -4.39 -5.55
C THR A 160 17.24 -4.86 -4.51
N PHE A 161 16.74 -5.69 -3.61
CA PHE A 161 17.44 -6.22 -2.47
C PHE A 161 17.30 -7.74 -2.42
N ARG A 162 18.34 -8.40 -1.93
CA ARG A 162 18.25 -9.77 -1.43
C ARG A 162 17.70 -9.71 -0.01
N GLY A 163 16.69 -10.51 0.25
CA GLY A 163 15.99 -10.50 1.52
C GLY A 163 14.72 -11.33 1.48
N HIS A 164 14.10 -11.50 2.63
CA HIS A 164 12.84 -12.24 2.75
C HIS A 164 11.76 -11.33 3.32
N THR A 165 10.53 -11.55 2.85
CA THR A 165 9.35 -10.92 3.44
C THR A 165 8.76 -11.87 4.47
N LEU A 166 8.67 -11.43 5.71
CA LEU A 166 7.96 -12.13 6.77
C LEU A 166 6.52 -11.63 6.80
N TYR A 167 5.58 -12.55 6.64
CA TYR A 167 4.16 -12.29 6.91
C TYR A 167 3.81 -12.60 8.35
N ASP A 168 2.77 -11.93 8.87
CA ASP A 168 2.25 -12.10 10.24
C ASP A 168 1.89 -13.57 10.59
N ALA A 169 1.73 -14.44 9.60
CA ALA A 169 1.56 -15.89 9.76
C ALA A 169 2.88 -16.65 10.06
N GLY A 170 4.03 -15.96 10.08
CA GLY A 170 5.35 -16.53 10.33
C GLY A 170 5.99 -17.23 9.13
N GLU A 171 5.37 -17.15 7.95
CA GLU A 171 5.90 -17.72 6.72
C GLU A 171 6.80 -16.69 6.00
N GLN A 172 8.00 -17.13 5.64
CA GLN A 172 8.95 -16.34 4.85
C GLN A 172 8.66 -16.59 3.37
N VAL A 173 8.43 -15.52 2.62
CA VAL A 173 8.19 -15.60 1.17
C VAL A 173 9.10 -14.61 0.45
N GLY A 174 9.66 -15.09 -0.67
CA GLY A 174 10.58 -14.35 -1.53
C GLY A 174 12.03 -14.33 -1.02
N ASP A 175 12.97 -14.36 -1.96
CA ASP A 175 14.41 -14.14 -1.71
C ASP A 175 14.88 -12.78 -2.26
N LEU A 176 14.01 -12.12 -3.02
CA LEU A 176 14.21 -10.82 -3.64
C LEU A 176 13.05 -9.91 -3.30
N VAL A 177 13.39 -8.68 -2.96
CA VAL A 177 12.43 -7.60 -2.73
C VAL A 177 12.85 -6.39 -3.56
N THR A 178 11.94 -5.89 -4.36
CA THR A 178 12.11 -4.72 -5.21
C THR A 178 11.14 -3.65 -4.76
N LEU A 179 11.71 -2.56 -4.28
CA LEU A 179 10.98 -1.35 -3.95
C LEU A 179 10.92 -0.46 -5.18
N ILE A 180 9.76 0.13 -5.41
CA ILE A 180 9.51 1.04 -6.53
C ILE A 180 8.88 2.30 -5.96
N GLU A 181 9.55 3.45 -6.07
CA GLU A 181 8.97 4.74 -5.74
C GLU A 181 8.39 5.38 -7.01
N PHE A 182 7.13 5.83 -6.93
CA PHE A 182 6.48 6.55 -8.00
C PHE A 182 6.31 8.03 -7.61
N GLU A 183 6.87 8.92 -8.43
CA GLU A 183 6.78 10.35 -8.26
C GLU A 183 5.70 10.94 -9.17
N CYS A 184 4.65 11.47 -8.56
CA CYS A 184 3.57 12.16 -9.26
C CYS A 184 3.61 13.66 -8.93
N PRO A 185 3.86 14.54 -9.90
CA PRO A 185 3.98 15.98 -9.63
C PRO A 185 2.65 16.66 -9.29
N GLU A 186 1.52 15.98 -9.54
CA GLU A 186 0.18 16.58 -9.44
C GLU A 186 -0.41 16.53 -8.02
N ASP A 187 0.14 15.74 -7.09
CA ASP A 187 -0.37 15.66 -5.72
C ASP A 187 0.70 15.34 -4.65
N GLU A 188 0.28 15.42 -3.38
CA GLU A 188 1.13 15.19 -2.21
C GLU A 188 1.14 13.72 -1.75
N TRP A 189 0.60 12.80 -2.53
CA TRP A 189 0.53 11.40 -2.12
C TRP A 189 1.84 10.69 -2.45
N MET A 190 2.37 9.99 -1.46
CA MET A 190 3.44 9.04 -1.70
C MET A 190 2.85 7.79 -2.34
N ARG A 191 3.55 7.25 -3.33
CA ARG A 191 3.21 6.00 -4.00
C ARG A 191 4.41 5.09 -4.03
N MET A 192 4.21 3.85 -3.62
CA MET A 192 5.27 2.85 -3.54
C MET A 192 4.76 1.49 -3.97
N GLY A 193 5.58 0.77 -4.72
CA GLY A 193 5.43 -0.63 -5.04
C GLY A 193 6.43 -1.46 -4.23
N VAL A 194 6.00 -2.62 -3.73
CA VAL A 194 6.87 -3.65 -3.17
C VAL A 194 6.60 -4.93 -3.95
N TRP A 195 7.54 -5.29 -4.82
CA TRP A 195 7.49 -6.51 -5.60
C TRP A 195 8.45 -7.53 -5.02
N PHE A 196 7.98 -8.72 -4.67
CA PHE A 196 8.83 -9.77 -4.11
C PHE A 196 8.60 -11.09 -4.85
N GLY A 197 9.65 -11.90 -4.90
CA GLY A 197 9.66 -13.18 -5.61
C GLY A 197 10.89 -14.02 -5.30
N SER A 198 10.98 -15.20 -5.90
CA SER A 198 12.13 -16.09 -5.72
C SER A 198 13.36 -15.58 -6.47
N ALA A 199 14.55 -15.77 -5.89
CA ALA A 199 15.78 -15.64 -6.65
C ALA A 199 15.94 -16.93 -7.46
N ALA A 200 15.95 -16.85 -8.79
CA ALA A 200 16.23 -18.01 -9.62
C ALA A 200 17.50 -18.73 -9.10
N GLU A 201 17.43 -20.06 -8.91
CA GLU A 201 18.52 -20.82 -8.30
C GLU A 201 19.82 -20.65 -9.10
N ALA A 202 20.92 -20.34 -8.40
CA ALA A 202 22.24 -20.03 -8.98
C ALA A 202 22.91 -21.19 -9.77
N GLY A 203 22.20 -22.30 -10.01
CA GLY A 203 22.64 -23.43 -10.81
C GLY A 203 22.19 -23.40 -12.28
N ASP A 204 21.23 -22.55 -12.64
CA ASP A 204 20.67 -22.49 -13.99
C ASP A 204 21.09 -21.19 -14.71
N GLN A 205 22.40 -21.05 -14.91
CA GLN A 205 22.99 -19.87 -15.57
C GLN A 205 22.59 -19.72 -17.06
N ASP A 206 21.95 -20.74 -17.65
CA ASP A 206 21.38 -20.66 -19.00
C ASP A 206 19.96 -20.04 -19.02
N LEU A 207 19.25 -19.96 -17.89
CA LEU A 207 17.92 -19.36 -17.81
C LEU A 207 17.92 -17.86 -17.49
N ALA A 208 19.06 -17.27 -17.12
CA ALA A 208 19.20 -15.82 -17.01
C ALA A 208 19.00 -15.08 -18.35
N THR A 209 18.94 -15.82 -19.46
CA THR A 209 18.74 -15.25 -20.82
C THR A 209 17.42 -15.69 -21.46
N GLU A 210 16.70 -16.68 -20.91
CA GLU A 210 15.40 -17.08 -21.42
C GLU A 210 14.30 -16.25 -20.73
N ARG A 211 13.74 -15.29 -21.48
CA ARG A 211 12.56 -14.47 -21.16
C ARG A 211 11.34 -15.33 -20.79
N GLY A 212 11.33 -15.88 -19.59
CA GLY A 212 10.15 -16.38 -18.92
C GLY A 212 9.53 -15.28 -18.05
N PRO A 213 8.24 -15.43 -17.66
CA PRO A 213 7.57 -14.52 -16.73
C PRO A 213 8.21 -14.45 -15.32
N GLY A 214 9.26 -15.25 -15.03
CA GLY A 214 10.04 -15.25 -13.79
C GLY A 214 11.40 -14.55 -13.89
N GLY A 215 11.52 -13.55 -14.77
CA GLY A 215 12.72 -12.71 -14.83
C GLY A 215 12.94 -12.03 -13.49
N LEU A 216 14.15 -12.16 -12.94
CA LEU A 216 14.56 -11.61 -11.65
C LEU A 216 14.05 -10.18 -11.49
N ALA A 217 13.40 -9.89 -10.37
CA ALA A 217 12.98 -8.54 -9.97
C ALA A 217 14.15 -7.52 -9.85
N ALA A 218 15.37 -7.90 -10.21
CA ALA A 218 16.58 -7.08 -10.16
C ALA A 218 17.01 -6.47 -11.52
N ASP A 219 16.33 -6.80 -12.63
CA ASP A 219 16.62 -6.23 -13.94
C ASP A 219 15.65 -5.09 -14.29
N GLY A 220 16.19 -3.93 -14.64
CA GLY A 220 15.42 -2.76 -15.03
C GLY A 220 14.45 -3.01 -16.19
N GLU A 221 14.85 -3.81 -17.20
CA GLU A 221 13.96 -4.12 -18.34
C GLU A 221 12.74 -4.95 -17.90
N VAL A 222 12.94 -5.86 -16.93
CA VAL A 222 11.88 -6.71 -16.38
C VAL A 222 10.94 -5.85 -15.52
N ILE A 223 11.48 -4.96 -14.68
CA ILE A 223 10.70 -4.02 -13.87
C ILE A 223 9.86 -3.13 -14.78
N GLU A 224 10.44 -2.57 -15.85
CA GLU A 224 9.70 -1.74 -16.80
C GLU A 224 8.57 -2.51 -17.50
N ALA A 225 8.82 -3.76 -17.91
CA ALA A 225 7.79 -4.62 -18.50
C ALA A 225 6.67 -4.97 -17.52
N PHE A 226 7.00 -5.24 -16.26
CA PHE A 226 6.01 -5.49 -15.20
C PHE A 226 5.16 -4.25 -14.94
N LEU A 227 5.79 -3.07 -14.92
CA LEU A 227 5.12 -1.79 -14.70
C LEU A 227 4.32 -1.31 -15.91
N GLU A 228 4.49 -1.90 -17.11
CA GLU A 228 3.86 -1.46 -18.36
C GLU A 228 2.38 -1.04 -18.21
N PRO A 229 1.48 -1.83 -17.57
CA PRO A 229 0.05 -1.48 -17.45
C PRO A 229 -0.27 -0.52 -16.30
N ILE A 230 0.72 -0.10 -15.50
CA ILE A 230 0.54 0.68 -14.26
C ILE A 230 0.73 2.17 -14.56
N HIS A 231 -0.31 2.97 -14.31
CA HIS A 231 -0.31 4.43 -14.46
C HIS A 231 -0.62 5.11 -13.11
N PRO A 232 0.36 5.17 -12.19
CA PRO A 232 0.15 5.54 -10.79
C PRO A 232 -0.25 7.02 -10.61
N CYS A 233 0.09 7.87 -11.59
CA CYS A 233 -0.29 9.29 -11.64
C CYS A 233 -1.52 9.54 -12.52
N GLY A 234 -2.01 8.53 -13.24
CA GLY A 234 -3.24 8.62 -14.01
C GLY A 234 -4.44 8.84 -13.08
N ARG A 235 -5.43 9.61 -13.53
CA ARG A 235 -6.66 9.85 -12.75
C ARG A 235 -7.29 8.51 -12.39
N SER A 236 -7.28 8.18 -11.09
CA SER A 236 -8.27 7.28 -10.49
C SER A 236 -9.65 7.82 -10.87
N VAL A 237 -10.37 7.09 -11.73
CA VAL A 237 -11.71 7.44 -12.19
C VAL A 237 -12.72 7.27 -11.05
#